data_AF-A0A1Q2U013-F1
#
_entry.id   AF-A0A1Q2U013-F1
#
_cell.length_a   1.000
_cell.length_b   1.000
_cell.length_c   1.000
_cell.angle_alpha   90.00
_cell.angle_beta   90.00
_cell.angle_gamma   90.00
#
_symmetry.space_group_name_H-M   'P 1'
#
loop_
_entity.id
_entity.type
_entity.pdbx_description
1 polymer ?
#
loop_
_entity_poly.entity_id
_entity_poly.type
_entity_poly.pdbx_seq_one_letter_code
_entity_poly.pdbx_strand_id
1 'polypeptide(L)'
;MIYLNNLRNYFNLSKKTEDIDFWVAKPNFNKAIEYLKLSQKSSAKLELIIAQLSSLFCVVDGTTEIFKNALHYEDFETGFEIECLFLLNADAIVTQNPEKYSYKDQKQLLVWSVDDLISRYLLNKSFAVEYRFQENKYHQLSIQSIEYERLLKYKIRNTISIVMDALTILKSYGYCGVGFDDFKTRLYKSENTVRSIISDLEHFNLAYRDRSNSRIYANKNLLDTGKKDIAEYISSLLKKHLVVQEIYKYIEEKKYITSSRVEEIIKQVFSCENISNKTQKDYRTRFISWLKFAELLENRQKNFYFIPSQEYSNKYQSHFYQQLELPLLVV
;
A
#
# COMPACT_ATOMS: atom_id res chain seq x y z
N MET A 1 -7.97 -19.06 -14.18
CA MET A 1 -6.57 -18.58 -14.08
C MET A 1 -6.34 -17.48 -15.09
N ILE A 2 -5.49 -16.50 -14.76
CA ILE A 2 -5.07 -15.42 -15.65
C ILE A 2 -3.55 -15.26 -15.56
N TYR A 3 -2.85 -15.02 -16.68
CA TYR A 3 -1.43 -14.66 -16.69
C TYR A 3 -1.27 -13.16 -16.90
N LEU A 4 -0.27 -12.57 -16.25
CA LEU A 4 0.01 -11.15 -16.34
C LEU A 4 1.32 -10.91 -17.06
N ASN A 5 1.31 -10.02 -18.05
CA ASN A 5 2.52 -9.51 -18.68
C ASN A 5 2.67 -8.01 -18.40
N ASN A 6 3.90 -7.48 -18.51
CA ASN A 6 4.24 -6.07 -18.24
C ASN A 6 4.03 -5.59 -16.79
N LEU A 7 4.09 -6.50 -15.81
CA LEU A 7 3.98 -6.13 -14.38
C LEU A 7 5.09 -5.18 -13.95
N ARG A 8 6.30 -5.34 -14.48
CA ARG A 8 7.44 -4.47 -14.15
C ARG A 8 7.24 -3.01 -14.58
N ASN A 9 6.46 -2.77 -15.65
CA ASN A 9 6.18 -1.42 -16.14
C ASN A 9 4.93 -0.83 -15.48
N TYR A 10 3.91 -1.64 -15.19
CA TYR A 10 2.66 -1.17 -14.56
C TYR A 10 2.84 -0.64 -13.13
N PHE A 11 3.77 -1.21 -12.36
CA PHE A 11 4.11 -0.73 -11.01
C PHE A 11 5.21 0.34 -11.00
N ASN A 12 5.75 0.72 -12.16
CA ASN A 12 6.79 1.75 -12.28
C ASN A 12 6.16 3.11 -12.59
N LEU A 13 5.95 3.90 -11.55
CA LEU A 13 5.27 5.21 -11.56
C LEU A 13 5.95 6.30 -12.43
N SER A 14 7.12 6.03 -13.01
CA SER A 14 7.92 7.00 -13.79
C SER A 14 7.65 6.97 -15.30
N LYS A 15 6.92 5.98 -15.81
CA LYS A 15 6.53 5.87 -17.22
C LYS A 15 5.00 5.90 -17.33
N LYS A 16 4.50 6.38 -18.48
CA LYS A 16 3.08 6.19 -18.85
C LYS A 16 2.73 4.73 -18.55
N THR A 17 1.69 4.52 -17.73
CA THR A 17 1.15 3.18 -17.44
C THR A 17 0.90 2.47 -18.77
N GLU A 18 1.75 1.51 -19.10
CA GLU A 18 1.43 0.52 -20.13
C GLU A 18 0.33 -0.38 -19.56
N ASP A 19 -0.69 -0.69 -20.36
CA ASP A 19 -1.80 -1.53 -19.92
C ASP A 19 -1.29 -2.93 -19.55
N ILE A 20 -1.82 -3.52 -18.47
CA ILE A 20 -1.53 -4.92 -18.13
C ILE A 20 -2.21 -5.80 -19.16
N ASP A 21 -1.43 -6.61 -19.87
CA ASP A 21 -1.98 -7.63 -20.73
C ASP A 21 -2.41 -8.83 -19.90
N PHE A 22 -3.70 -9.12 -19.92
CA PHE A 22 -4.27 -10.28 -19.27
C PHE A 22 -4.38 -11.42 -20.28
N TRP A 23 -3.69 -12.52 -20.01
CA TRP A 23 -3.74 -13.71 -20.85
C TRP A 23 -4.50 -14.83 -20.14
N VAL A 24 -5.13 -15.71 -20.91
CA VAL A 24 -5.85 -16.86 -20.37
C VAL A 24 -5.68 -18.07 -21.28
N ALA A 25 -5.46 -19.23 -20.67
CA ALA A 25 -5.41 -20.48 -21.41
C ALA A 25 -6.80 -20.80 -21.99
N LYS A 26 -6.85 -21.22 -23.26
CA LYS A 26 -8.10 -21.54 -23.96
C LYS A 26 -9.01 -22.52 -23.20
N PRO A 27 -8.51 -23.61 -22.60
CA PRO A 27 -9.34 -24.50 -21.80
C PRO A 27 -10.06 -23.76 -20.65
N ASN A 28 -9.37 -22.85 -19.98
CA ASN A 28 -9.92 -22.06 -18.87
C ASN A 28 -10.92 -21.00 -19.34
N PHE A 29 -10.65 -20.37 -20.47
CA PHE A 29 -11.57 -19.42 -21.08
C PHE A 29 -12.88 -20.12 -21.49
N ASN A 30 -12.77 -21.30 -22.11
CA ASN A 30 -13.92 -22.11 -22.49
C ASN A 30 -14.72 -22.57 -21.26
N LYS A 31 -14.06 -23.02 -20.19
CA LYS A 31 -14.72 -23.36 -18.92
C LYS A 31 -15.51 -22.17 -18.36
N ALA A 32 -14.93 -20.97 -18.36
CA ALA A 32 -15.62 -19.77 -17.89
C ALA A 32 -16.87 -19.46 -18.73
N ILE A 33 -16.78 -19.59 -20.06
CA ILE A 33 -17.93 -19.43 -20.96
C ILE A 33 -19.03 -20.47 -20.67
N GLU A 34 -18.67 -21.73 -20.45
CA GLU A 34 -19.64 -22.78 -20.12
C GLU A 34 -20.34 -22.50 -18.77
N TYR A 35 -19.61 -22.05 -17.75
CA TYR A 35 -20.23 -21.61 -16.49
C TYR A 35 -21.19 -20.43 -16.66
N LEU A 36 -20.88 -19.49 -17.56
CA LEU A 36 -21.76 -18.37 -17.87
C LEU A 36 -23.02 -18.82 -18.61
N LYS A 37 -22.90 -19.77 -19.55
CA LYS A 37 -24.05 -20.39 -20.23
C LYS A 37 -24.99 -21.08 -19.25
N LEU A 38 -24.44 -21.77 -18.25
CA LEU A 38 -25.24 -22.47 -17.23
C LEU A 38 -25.92 -21.52 -16.24
N SER A 39 -25.39 -20.32 -16.02
CA SER A 39 -25.90 -19.36 -15.03
C SER A 39 -26.83 -18.28 -15.59
N GLN A 40 -26.82 -18.05 -16.91
CA GLN A 40 -27.63 -17.01 -17.57
C GLN A 40 -28.86 -17.60 -18.28
N LYS A 41 -30.05 -17.04 -18.01
CA LYS A 41 -31.30 -17.41 -18.71
C LYS A 41 -31.51 -16.72 -20.07
N SER A 42 -30.76 -15.66 -20.37
CA SER A 42 -30.94 -14.84 -21.58
C SER A 42 -29.70 -14.87 -22.48
N SER A 43 -29.89 -15.32 -23.72
CA SER A 43 -28.83 -15.47 -24.74
C SER A 43 -28.19 -14.13 -25.15
N ALA A 44 -28.95 -13.04 -25.27
CA ALA A 44 -28.41 -11.74 -25.68
C ALA A 44 -27.47 -11.11 -24.63
N LYS A 45 -27.77 -11.29 -23.34
CA LYS A 45 -26.91 -10.80 -22.25
C LYS A 45 -25.63 -11.62 -22.12
N LEU A 46 -25.72 -12.92 -22.40
CA LEU A 46 -24.57 -13.81 -22.41
C LEU A 46 -23.58 -13.45 -23.52
N GLU A 47 -24.05 -13.20 -24.74
CA GLU A 47 -23.18 -12.82 -25.86
C GLU A 47 -22.42 -11.50 -25.60
N LEU A 48 -23.08 -10.51 -24.98
CA LEU A 48 -22.42 -9.27 -24.56
C LEU A 48 -21.29 -9.51 -23.55
N ILE A 49 -21.51 -10.39 -22.56
CA ILE A 49 -20.49 -10.71 -21.55
C ILE A 49 -19.33 -11.47 -22.20
N ILE A 50 -19.61 -12.41 -23.09
CA ILE A 50 -18.56 -13.17 -23.82
C ILE A 50 -17.73 -12.23 -24.69
N ALA A 51 -18.35 -11.27 -25.39
CA ALA A 51 -17.65 -10.27 -26.18
C ALA A 51 -16.75 -9.38 -25.31
N GLN A 52 -17.24 -8.95 -24.14
CA GLN A 52 -16.44 -8.19 -23.17
C GLN A 52 -15.23 -8.98 -22.66
N LEU A 53 -15.44 -10.25 -22.26
CA LEU A 53 -14.33 -11.11 -21.81
C LEU A 53 -13.30 -11.34 -22.91
N SER A 54 -13.75 -11.55 -24.15
CA SER A 54 -12.86 -11.73 -25.31
C SER A 54 -12.07 -10.47 -25.65
N SER A 55 -12.58 -9.28 -25.31
CA SER A 55 -11.88 -8.01 -25.49
C SER A 55 -10.87 -7.70 -24.38
N LEU A 56 -11.04 -8.31 -23.21
CA LEU A 56 -10.21 -8.09 -22.03
C LEU A 56 -9.07 -9.10 -21.89
N PHE A 57 -9.25 -10.31 -22.43
CA PHE A 57 -8.28 -11.39 -22.29
C PHE A 57 -7.74 -11.84 -23.64
N CYS A 58 -6.41 -11.91 -23.74
CA CYS A 58 -5.74 -12.60 -24.83
C CYS A 58 -5.77 -14.12 -24.57
N VAL A 59 -6.47 -14.86 -25.43
CA VAL A 59 -6.66 -16.30 -25.26
C VAL A 59 -5.55 -17.08 -25.94
N VAL A 60 -4.91 -18.01 -25.22
CA VAL A 60 -3.81 -18.86 -25.73
C VAL A 60 -4.32 -20.27 -25.98
N ASP A 61 -4.29 -20.70 -27.24
CA ASP A 61 -4.79 -22.03 -27.65
C ASP A 61 -3.82 -23.19 -27.31
N GLY A 62 -2.58 -22.89 -26.92
CA GLY A 62 -1.54 -23.88 -26.59
C GLY A 62 -0.92 -24.55 -27.81
N THR A 63 0.38 -24.77 -27.81
CA THR A 63 1.10 -25.46 -28.89
C THR A 63 1.21 -26.96 -28.60
N THR A 64 1.44 -27.78 -29.61
CA THR A 64 1.68 -29.23 -29.43
C THR A 64 2.82 -29.51 -28.44
N GLU A 65 3.78 -28.61 -28.33
CA GLU A 65 4.88 -28.67 -27.36
C GLU A 65 4.41 -28.42 -25.93
N ILE A 66 3.57 -27.40 -25.70
CA ILE A 66 2.91 -27.17 -24.39
C ILE A 66 2.16 -28.41 -23.94
N PHE A 67 1.36 -29.01 -24.84
CA PHE A 67 0.59 -30.21 -24.51
C PHE A 67 1.49 -31.39 -24.13
N LYS A 68 2.63 -31.57 -24.82
CA LYS A 68 3.59 -32.64 -24.50
C LYS A 68 4.26 -32.39 -23.15
N ASN A 69 4.70 -31.16 -22.88
CA ASN A 69 5.38 -30.82 -21.64
C ASN A 69 4.45 -30.90 -20.43
N ALA A 70 3.19 -30.47 -20.59
CA ALA A 70 2.16 -30.53 -19.56
C ALA A 70 1.89 -31.96 -19.03
N LEU A 71 2.11 -32.99 -19.86
CA LEU A 71 1.94 -34.40 -19.46
C LEU A 71 2.99 -34.86 -18.42
N HIS A 72 4.07 -34.11 -18.23
CA HIS A 72 5.09 -34.41 -17.22
C HIS A 72 4.76 -33.87 -15.84
N TYR A 73 3.67 -33.12 -15.70
CA TYR A 73 3.17 -32.61 -14.42
C TYR A 73 2.15 -33.57 -13.80
N GLU A 74 2.04 -33.56 -12.47
CA GLU A 74 1.08 -34.39 -11.74
C GLU A 74 -0.37 -34.02 -12.05
N ASP A 75 -0.64 -32.71 -12.15
CA ASP A 75 -1.92 -32.18 -12.62
C ASP A 75 -1.71 -31.57 -14.01
N PHE A 76 -2.32 -32.20 -15.03
CA PHE A 76 -2.18 -31.78 -16.42
C PHE A 76 -2.63 -30.34 -16.64
N GLU A 77 -3.71 -29.90 -15.98
CA GLU A 77 -4.22 -28.54 -16.11
C GLU A 77 -3.21 -27.51 -15.58
N THR A 78 -2.68 -27.75 -14.38
CA THR A 78 -1.60 -26.95 -13.78
C THR A 78 -0.34 -26.94 -14.63
N GLY A 79 0.07 -28.10 -15.16
CA GLY A 79 1.22 -28.23 -16.06
C GLY A 79 1.03 -27.44 -17.35
N PHE A 80 -0.15 -27.54 -17.96
CA PHE A 80 -0.51 -26.79 -19.16
C PHE A 80 -0.44 -25.27 -18.92
N GLU A 81 -0.89 -24.84 -17.74
CA GLU A 81 -0.86 -23.44 -17.34
C GLU A 81 0.55 -22.88 -17.15
N ILE A 82 1.43 -23.66 -16.50
CA ILE A 82 2.83 -23.31 -16.29
C ILE A 82 3.57 -23.20 -17.64
N GLU A 83 3.35 -24.17 -18.53
CA GLU A 83 3.95 -24.16 -19.87
C GLU A 83 3.43 -23.00 -20.73
N CYS A 84 2.16 -22.62 -20.60
CA CYS A 84 1.63 -21.40 -21.22
C CYS A 84 2.32 -20.14 -20.69
N LEU A 85 2.58 -20.03 -19.38
CA LEU A 85 3.31 -18.91 -18.80
C LEU A 85 4.72 -18.79 -19.38
N PHE A 86 5.45 -19.92 -19.48
CA PHE A 86 6.80 -19.91 -20.02
C PHE A 86 6.83 -19.52 -21.50
N LEU A 87 5.88 -20.01 -22.30
CA LEU A 87 5.76 -19.62 -23.71
C LEU A 87 5.51 -18.11 -23.86
N LEU A 88 4.63 -17.55 -23.03
CA LEU A 88 4.28 -16.13 -23.05
C LEU A 88 5.37 -15.24 -22.45
N ASN A 89 6.36 -15.81 -21.77
CA ASN A 89 7.29 -15.11 -20.90
C ASN A 89 6.55 -14.17 -19.92
N ALA A 90 5.41 -14.64 -19.39
CA ALA A 90 4.58 -13.83 -18.51
C ALA A 90 5.22 -13.67 -17.12
N ASP A 91 5.01 -12.51 -16.51
CA ASP A 91 5.62 -12.13 -15.24
C ASP A 91 5.04 -12.88 -14.03
N ALA A 92 3.74 -13.25 -14.09
CA ALA A 92 3.06 -13.91 -12.98
C ALA A 92 1.84 -14.76 -13.40
N ILE A 93 1.51 -15.72 -12.55
CA ILE A 93 0.23 -16.45 -12.56
C ILE A 93 -0.71 -15.84 -11.52
N VAL A 94 -1.98 -15.65 -11.87
CA VAL A 94 -3.04 -15.26 -10.95
C VAL A 94 -4.06 -16.38 -10.82
N THR A 95 -4.26 -16.85 -9.60
CA THR A 95 -5.13 -18.00 -9.30
C THR A 95 -5.89 -17.83 -7.98
N GLN A 96 -7.01 -18.53 -7.84
CA GLN A 96 -7.71 -18.62 -6.56
C GLN A 96 -7.06 -19.65 -5.62
N ASN A 97 -6.23 -20.55 -6.15
CA ASN A 97 -5.62 -21.66 -5.42
C ASN A 97 -4.09 -21.67 -5.61
N PRO A 98 -3.35 -20.70 -5.03
CA PRO A 98 -1.89 -20.58 -5.23
C PRO A 98 -1.10 -21.82 -4.81
N GLU A 99 -1.60 -22.56 -3.84
CA GLU A 99 -1.00 -23.78 -3.29
C GLU A 99 -0.81 -24.89 -4.34
N LYS A 100 -1.62 -24.90 -5.41
CA LYS A 100 -1.48 -25.85 -6.52
C LYS A 100 -0.18 -25.69 -7.31
N TYR A 101 0.49 -24.53 -7.19
CA TYR A 101 1.70 -24.20 -7.96
C TYR A 101 2.97 -24.28 -7.10
N SER A 102 2.88 -24.80 -5.87
CA SER A 102 4.01 -25.01 -4.96
C SER A 102 4.78 -26.30 -5.32
N TYR A 103 5.39 -26.34 -6.51
CA TYR A 103 6.27 -27.45 -6.89
C TYR A 103 7.72 -27.20 -6.46
N LYS A 104 8.40 -28.28 -6.06
CA LYS A 104 9.70 -28.25 -5.36
C LYS A 104 10.89 -27.81 -6.22
N ASP A 105 10.78 -27.76 -7.54
CA ASP A 105 11.97 -27.69 -8.42
C ASP A 105 11.88 -26.71 -9.61
N GLN A 106 11.01 -25.70 -9.60
CA GLN A 106 11.01 -24.69 -10.66
C GLN A 106 11.30 -23.27 -10.16
N LYS A 107 12.19 -22.60 -10.91
CA LYS A 107 12.60 -21.19 -10.78
C LYS A 107 11.44 -20.32 -10.34
N GLN A 108 11.69 -19.45 -9.36
CA GLN A 108 10.80 -18.44 -8.75
C GLN A 108 9.62 -18.00 -9.64
N LEU A 109 8.60 -18.85 -9.72
CA LEU A 109 7.35 -18.56 -10.41
C LEU A 109 6.57 -17.63 -9.48
N LEU A 110 6.33 -16.42 -9.95
CA LEU A 110 5.54 -15.47 -9.19
C LEU A 110 4.06 -15.85 -9.30
N VAL A 111 3.51 -16.42 -8.24
CA VAL A 111 2.10 -16.80 -8.16
C VAL A 111 1.39 -15.84 -7.23
N TRP A 112 0.36 -15.17 -7.72
CA TRP A 112 -0.49 -14.27 -6.97
C TRP A 112 -1.86 -14.90 -6.75
N SER A 113 -2.39 -14.69 -5.54
CA SER A 113 -3.82 -14.92 -5.33
C SER A 113 -4.63 -13.85 -6.08
N VAL A 114 -5.87 -14.17 -6.44
CA VAL A 114 -6.82 -13.17 -6.98
C VAL A 114 -6.99 -12.00 -5.99
N ASP A 115 -7.03 -12.29 -4.69
CA ASP A 115 -7.16 -11.27 -3.64
C ASP A 115 -5.93 -10.36 -3.56
N ASP A 116 -4.72 -10.90 -3.74
CA ASP A 116 -3.49 -10.11 -3.80
C ASP A 116 -3.47 -9.19 -5.01
N LEU A 117 -3.88 -9.70 -6.19
CA LEU A 117 -3.99 -8.89 -7.40
C LEU A 117 -5.00 -7.76 -7.20
N ILE A 118 -6.20 -8.05 -6.69
CA ILE A 118 -7.24 -7.04 -6.46
C ILE A 118 -6.73 -5.99 -5.47
N SER A 119 -6.14 -6.41 -4.36
CA SER A 119 -5.59 -5.51 -3.35
C SER A 119 -4.52 -4.59 -3.93
N ARG A 120 -3.59 -5.14 -4.71
CA ARG A 120 -2.52 -4.37 -5.38
C ARG A 120 -3.06 -3.48 -6.49
N TYR A 121 -4.03 -3.94 -7.27
CA TYR A 121 -4.67 -3.15 -8.31
C TYR A 121 -5.44 -1.97 -7.73
N LEU A 122 -6.19 -2.18 -6.64
CA LEU A 122 -6.89 -1.11 -5.93
C LEU A 122 -5.91 -0.10 -5.33
N LEU A 123 -4.81 -0.59 -4.75
CA LEU A 123 -3.72 0.23 -4.24
C LEU A 123 -3.06 1.05 -5.38
N ASN A 124 -2.71 0.42 -6.50
CA ASN A 124 -2.15 1.10 -7.66
C ASN A 124 -3.12 2.08 -8.31
N LYS A 125 -4.41 1.75 -8.38
CA LYS A 125 -5.43 2.68 -8.89
C LYS A 125 -5.53 3.90 -7.98
N SER A 126 -5.37 3.73 -6.66
CA SER A 126 -5.28 4.86 -5.73
C SER A 126 -4.03 5.73 -5.98
N PHE A 127 -2.90 5.12 -6.38
CA PHE A 127 -1.66 5.84 -6.72
C PHE A 127 -1.64 6.46 -8.14
N ALA A 128 -2.23 5.81 -9.14
CA ALA A 128 -2.28 6.28 -10.53
C ALA A 128 -3.25 7.46 -10.68
N VAL A 129 -4.31 7.47 -9.88
CA VAL A 129 -5.16 8.64 -9.70
C VAL A 129 -4.33 9.83 -9.17
N GLU A 130 -3.45 9.61 -8.18
CA GLU A 130 -2.57 10.63 -7.62
C GLU A 130 -1.55 11.22 -8.61
N TYR A 131 -1.02 10.44 -9.57
CA TYR A 131 -0.07 10.96 -10.57
C TYR A 131 -0.75 11.89 -11.60
N ARG A 132 -1.97 11.56 -12.06
CA ARG A 132 -2.74 12.45 -12.95
C ARG A 132 -3.29 13.68 -12.23
N PHE A 133 -3.45 13.62 -10.90
CA PHE A 133 -3.88 14.75 -10.08
C PHE A 133 -2.80 15.81 -9.86
N GLN A 134 -1.52 15.53 -10.10
CA GLN A 134 -0.48 16.56 -10.06
C GLN A 134 -0.43 17.42 -11.35
N GLU A 135 -0.87 16.89 -12.49
CA GLU A 135 -0.97 17.67 -13.74
C GLU A 135 -2.27 18.49 -13.83
N ASN A 136 -3.39 17.98 -13.32
CA ASN A 136 -4.69 18.66 -13.42
C ASN A 136 -5.08 19.36 -12.12
N LYS A 137 -4.48 20.54 -11.92
CA LYS A 137 -4.91 21.54 -10.93
C LYS A 137 -6.33 22.01 -11.26
N TYR A 138 -7.24 21.90 -10.30
CA TYR A 138 -8.61 22.44 -10.31
C TYR A 138 -9.55 21.91 -11.40
N HIS A 139 -10.25 20.80 -11.13
CA HIS A 139 -11.71 20.73 -11.24
C HIS A 139 -12.24 19.32 -10.95
N GLN A 140 -13.45 19.29 -10.37
CA GLN A 140 -14.35 18.15 -10.21
C GLN A 140 -14.04 17.14 -9.09
N LEU A 141 -14.45 17.57 -7.89
CA LEU A 141 -15.00 16.72 -6.84
C LEU A 141 -16.22 15.95 -7.37
N SER A 142 -16.14 14.61 -7.36
CA SER A 142 -17.21 13.75 -6.83
C SER A 142 -16.79 12.29 -6.91
N ILE A 143 -16.93 11.57 -5.78
CA ILE A 143 -16.77 10.10 -5.60
C ILE A 143 -15.34 9.59 -5.25
N GLN A 144 -14.67 10.15 -4.24
CA GLN A 144 -13.53 9.51 -3.53
C GLN A 144 -13.44 9.84 -2.02
N SER A 145 -14.55 10.26 -1.39
CA SER A 145 -14.46 11.17 -0.23
C SER A 145 -14.13 10.57 1.14
N ILE A 146 -14.29 9.28 1.44
CA ILE A 146 -14.19 8.84 2.86
C ILE A 146 -12.76 8.49 3.28
N GLU A 147 -12.02 7.74 2.47
CA GLU A 147 -10.68 7.25 2.85
C GLU A 147 -9.62 8.35 2.71
N TYR A 148 -9.78 9.22 1.72
CA TYR A 148 -8.98 10.42 1.53
C TYR A 148 -9.21 11.44 2.66
N GLU A 149 -10.48 11.73 3.03
CA GLU A 149 -10.76 12.60 4.18
C GLU A 149 -10.19 12.05 5.50
N ARG A 150 -10.20 10.72 5.68
CA ARG A 150 -9.61 10.07 6.85
C ARG A 150 -8.12 10.38 6.97
N LEU A 151 -7.35 10.27 5.89
CA LEU A 151 -5.91 10.59 5.90
C LEU A 151 -5.65 12.09 6.12
N LEU A 152 -6.47 12.95 5.52
CA LEU A 152 -6.32 14.41 5.62
C LEU A 152 -6.54 14.97 7.04
N LYS A 153 -7.44 14.34 7.82
CA LYS A 153 -7.92 14.82 9.13
C LYS A 153 -7.73 13.80 10.26
N TYR A 154 -6.84 12.84 10.13
CA TYR A 154 -6.66 11.86 11.21
C TYR A 154 -6.08 12.49 12.47
N LYS A 155 -6.72 12.24 13.60
CA LYS A 155 -6.21 12.67 14.90
C LYS A 155 -5.24 11.63 15.46
N ILE A 156 -3.94 11.88 15.29
CA ILE A 156 -2.86 11.10 15.91
C ILE A 156 -3.08 10.95 17.43
N ARG A 157 -3.20 9.70 17.89
CA ARG A 157 -3.62 9.42 19.27
C ARG A 157 -2.45 9.21 20.22
N ASN A 158 -1.29 8.81 19.72
CA ASN A 158 -0.09 8.50 20.51
C ASN A 158 1.16 9.21 19.97
N THR A 159 2.20 9.31 20.79
CA THR A 159 3.52 9.72 20.30
C THR A 159 4.10 8.63 19.41
N ILE A 160 4.91 9.02 18.43
CA ILE A 160 5.54 8.05 17.52
C ILE A 160 6.41 7.03 18.26
N SER A 161 7.03 7.41 19.38
CA SER A 161 7.82 6.48 20.21
C SER A 161 6.99 5.27 20.66
N ILE A 162 5.79 5.51 21.19
CA ILE A 162 4.89 4.46 21.65
C ILE A 162 4.44 3.58 20.48
N VAL A 163 4.18 4.19 19.33
CA VAL A 163 3.77 3.45 18.12
C VAL A 163 4.91 2.60 17.57
N MET A 164 6.15 3.09 17.61
CA MET A 164 7.32 2.33 17.18
C MET A 164 7.68 1.18 18.14
N ASP A 165 7.50 1.38 19.46
CA ASP A 165 7.64 0.29 20.44
C ASP A 165 6.61 -0.82 20.16
N ALA A 166 5.37 -0.42 19.89
CA ALA A 166 4.29 -1.33 19.52
C ALA A 166 4.56 -2.05 18.20
N LEU A 167 5.04 -1.34 17.18
CA LEU A 167 5.43 -1.94 15.90
C LEU A 167 6.59 -2.93 16.07
N THR A 168 7.56 -2.64 16.95
CA THR A 168 8.67 -3.54 17.25
C THR A 168 8.18 -4.86 17.86
N ILE A 169 7.20 -4.79 18.77
CA ILE A 169 6.54 -5.98 19.31
C ILE A 169 5.86 -6.75 18.17
N LEU A 170 5.10 -6.09 17.29
CA LEU A 170 4.44 -6.78 16.17
C LEU A 170 5.45 -7.45 15.23
N LYS A 171 6.55 -6.76 14.91
CA LYS A 171 7.64 -7.30 14.09
C LYS A 171 8.26 -8.56 14.71
N SER A 172 8.39 -8.63 16.04
CA SER A 172 8.94 -9.83 16.71
C SER A 172 8.04 -11.08 16.58
N TYR A 173 6.77 -10.91 16.25
CA TYR A 173 5.84 -12.02 15.98
C TYR A 173 5.81 -12.43 14.50
N GLY A 174 6.48 -11.69 13.61
CA GLY A 174 6.55 -11.97 12.18
C GLY A 174 5.17 -12.21 11.55
N TYR A 175 5.06 -13.29 10.79
CA TYR A 175 3.84 -13.68 10.08
C TYR A 175 2.76 -14.29 10.98
N CYS A 176 3.07 -14.61 12.24
CA CYS A 176 2.12 -15.25 13.15
C CYS A 176 1.10 -14.24 13.72
N GLY A 177 1.41 -12.94 13.70
CA GLY A 177 0.62 -11.91 14.37
C GLY A 177 0.51 -12.11 15.87
N VAL A 178 -0.22 -11.24 16.56
CA VAL A 178 -0.40 -11.28 18.02
C VAL A 178 -1.86 -11.12 18.40
N GLY A 179 -2.33 -11.84 19.42
CA GLY A 179 -3.66 -11.63 19.99
C GLY A 179 -3.74 -10.32 20.77
N PHE A 180 -4.94 -9.76 20.91
CA PHE A 180 -5.12 -8.46 21.58
C PHE A 180 -4.62 -8.46 23.04
N ASP A 181 -4.93 -9.50 23.82
CA ASP A 181 -4.53 -9.57 25.23
C ASP A 181 -3.02 -9.76 25.42
N ASP A 182 -2.38 -10.57 24.57
CA ASP A 182 -0.92 -10.71 24.55
C ASP A 182 -0.24 -9.39 24.20
N PHE A 183 -0.77 -8.69 23.18
CA PHE A 183 -0.25 -7.40 22.76
C PHE A 183 -0.38 -6.34 23.87
N LYS A 184 -1.53 -6.30 24.54
CA LYS A 184 -1.80 -5.44 25.69
C LYS A 184 -0.83 -5.73 26.84
N THR A 185 -0.62 -7.00 27.16
CA THR A 185 0.28 -7.44 28.23
C THR A 185 1.72 -7.02 27.96
N ARG A 186 2.22 -7.21 26.74
CA ARG A 186 3.58 -6.81 26.35
C ARG A 186 3.80 -5.31 26.30
N LEU A 187 2.77 -4.54 25.95
CA LEU A 187 2.84 -3.08 25.95
C LEU A 187 2.78 -2.47 27.36
N TYR A 188 2.32 -3.23 28.37
CA TYR A 188 2.03 -2.73 29.71
C TYR A 188 1.13 -1.48 29.68
N LYS A 189 0.08 -1.51 28.85
CA LYS A 189 -0.86 -0.39 28.67
C LYS A 189 -2.31 -0.82 28.94
N SER A 190 -3.14 0.16 29.29
CA SER A 190 -4.59 -0.05 29.39
C SER A 190 -5.20 -0.38 28.04
N GLU A 191 -6.33 -1.09 28.06
CA GLU A 191 -7.05 -1.50 26.84
C GLU A 191 -7.36 -0.32 25.91
N ASN A 192 -7.85 0.80 26.45
CA ASN A 192 -8.16 2.00 25.67
C ASN A 192 -6.92 2.59 24.98
N THR A 193 -5.77 2.53 25.65
CA THR A 193 -4.49 2.97 25.09
C THR A 193 -4.06 2.04 23.96
N VAL A 194 -4.14 0.72 24.16
CA VAL A 194 -3.81 -0.27 23.13
C VAL A 194 -4.71 -0.12 21.90
N ARG A 195 -6.03 0.05 22.07
CA ARG A 195 -6.95 0.34 20.96
C ARG A 195 -6.56 1.61 20.20
N SER A 196 -6.13 2.64 20.92
CA SER A 196 -5.67 3.90 20.31
C SER A 196 -4.35 3.72 19.55
N ILE A 197 -3.41 2.93 20.08
CA ILE A 197 -2.14 2.58 19.42
C ILE A 197 -2.43 1.80 18.13
N ILE A 198 -3.30 0.79 18.19
CA ILE A 198 -3.69 0.01 17.00
C ILE A 198 -4.33 0.93 15.95
N SER A 199 -5.17 1.88 16.36
CA SER A 199 -5.76 2.83 15.41
C SER A 199 -4.70 3.67 14.70
N ASP A 200 -3.66 4.13 15.41
CA ASP A 200 -2.54 4.84 14.77
C ASP A 200 -1.75 3.91 13.83
N LEU A 201 -1.44 2.69 14.27
CA LEU A 201 -0.73 1.70 13.44
C LEU A 201 -1.50 1.36 12.15
N GLU A 202 -2.82 1.13 12.25
CA GLU A 202 -3.70 0.85 11.11
C GLU A 202 -3.82 2.07 10.19
N HIS A 203 -3.97 3.27 10.75
CA HIS A 203 -4.15 4.49 9.97
C HIS A 203 -2.93 4.79 9.08
N PHE A 204 -1.72 4.54 9.59
CA PHE A 204 -0.49 4.71 8.82
C PHE A 204 -0.07 3.42 8.08
N ASN A 205 -0.95 2.42 7.98
CA ASN A 205 -0.68 1.11 7.37
C ASN A 205 0.59 0.42 7.88
N LEU A 206 0.95 0.64 9.15
CA LEU A 206 2.07 -0.02 9.83
C LEU A 206 1.68 -1.41 10.33
N ALA A 207 0.40 -1.60 10.63
CA ALA A 207 -0.20 -2.86 11.03
C ALA A 207 -1.62 -2.99 10.47
N TYR A 208 -2.16 -4.20 10.52
CA TYR A 208 -3.57 -4.45 10.25
C TYR A 208 -4.12 -5.49 11.23
N ARG A 209 -5.41 -5.40 11.52
CA ARG A 209 -6.13 -6.43 12.29
C ARG A 209 -6.89 -7.35 11.35
N ASP A 210 -6.64 -8.63 11.46
CA ASP A 210 -7.47 -9.65 10.83
C ASP A 210 -8.67 -9.94 11.74
N ARG A 211 -9.87 -9.72 11.19
CA ARG A 211 -11.13 -9.91 11.93
C ARG A 211 -11.52 -11.38 12.07
N SER A 212 -11.00 -12.26 11.21
CA SER A 212 -11.33 -13.68 11.21
C SER A 212 -10.72 -14.42 12.41
N ASN A 213 -9.50 -14.05 12.78
CA ASN A 213 -8.75 -14.65 13.89
C ASN A 213 -8.49 -13.66 15.05
N SER A 214 -8.97 -12.41 14.94
CA SER A 214 -8.79 -11.35 15.93
C SER A 214 -7.32 -11.04 16.27
N ARG A 215 -6.40 -11.32 15.34
CA ARG A 215 -4.96 -11.07 15.51
C ARG A 215 -4.53 -9.78 14.82
N ILE A 216 -3.47 -9.20 15.33
CA ILE A 216 -2.85 -7.96 14.83
C ILE A 216 -1.53 -8.35 14.19
N TYR A 217 -1.30 -7.87 12.97
CA TYR A 217 -0.12 -8.18 12.18
C TYR A 217 0.62 -6.88 11.85
N ALA A 218 1.95 -6.90 11.93
CA ALA A 218 2.73 -5.88 11.25
C ALA A 218 2.49 -6.00 9.74
N ASN A 219 2.55 -4.87 9.03
CA ASN A 219 2.56 -4.90 7.57
C ASN A 219 3.76 -5.74 7.11
N LYS A 220 3.54 -6.72 6.23
CA LYS A 220 4.56 -7.67 5.76
C LYS A 220 5.77 -6.94 5.17
N ASN A 221 5.52 -5.84 4.46
CA ASN A 221 6.57 -5.01 3.85
C ASN A 221 7.44 -4.29 4.87
N LEU A 222 7.06 -4.29 6.16
CA LEU A 222 7.76 -3.60 7.24
C LEU A 222 8.53 -4.55 8.18
N LEU A 223 8.44 -5.87 7.99
CA LEU A 223 9.04 -6.85 8.91
C LEU A 223 10.56 -6.72 8.99
N ASP A 224 11.23 -6.56 7.85
CA ASP A 224 12.69 -6.41 7.78
C ASP A 224 13.14 -4.95 7.60
N THR A 225 12.19 -4.02 7.61
CA THR A 225 12.44 -2.61 7.31
C THR A 225 13.08 -1.87 8.48
N GLY A 226 14.11 -1.10 8.18
CA GLY A 226 14.80 -0.27 9.16
C GLY A 226 13.96 0.91 9.63
N LYS A 227 14.32 1.47 10.79
CA LYS A 227 13.66 2.66 11.34
C LYS A 227 13.67 3.85 10.36
N LYS A 228 14.73 3.97 9.57
CA LYS A 228 14.89 5.04 8.57
C LYS A 228 13.85 4.93 7.46
N ASP A 229 13.71 3.76 6.84
CA ASP A 229 12.76 3.61 5.73
C ASP A 229 11.31 3.72 6.24
N ILE A 230 11.04 3.32 7.50
CA ILE A 230 9.74 3.58 8.15
C ILE A 230 9.50 5.09 8.32
N ALA A 231 10.53 5.86 8.69
CA ALA A 231 10.43 7.32 8.77
C ALA A 231 10.14 7.96 7.41
N GLU A 232 10.83 7.53 6.36
CA GLU A 232 10.58 7.99 4.98
C GLU A 232 9.17 7.63 4.51
N TYR A 233 8.72 6.41 4.79
CA TYR A 233 7.36 5.97 4.49
C TYR A 233 6.30 6.82 5.22
N ILE A 234 6.43 7.02 6.52
CA ILE A 234 5.52 7.87 7.31
C ILE A 234 5.56 9.33 6.82
N SER A 235 6.73 9.83 6.41
CA SER A 235 6.90 11.17 5.83
C SER A 235 6.01 11.36 4.60
N SER A 236 5.98 10.37 3.69
CA SER A 236 5.14 10.42 2.50
C SER A 236 3.63 10.52 2.82
N LEU A 237 3.18 9.84 3.88
CA LEU A 237 1.78 9.88 4.33
C LEU A 237 1.47 11.21 5.02
N LEU A 238 2.33 11.66 5.93
CA LEU A 238 2.13 12.88 6.70
C LEU A 238 2.13 14.15 5.84
N LYS A 239 2.86 14.19 4.72
CA LYS A 239 2.83 15.32 3.77
C LYS A 239 1.42 15.58 3.20
N LYS A 240 0.55 14.57 3.17
CA LYS A 240 -0.85 14.71 2.73
C LYS A 240 -1.74 15.29 3.84
N HIS A 241 -1.35 15.21 5.09
CA HIS A 241 -2.18 15.60 6.23
C HIS A 241 -2.40 17.12 6.28
N LEU A 242 -3.64 17.60 6.51
CA LEU A 242 -3.99 19.03 6.45
C LEU A 242 -3.19 19.90 7.42
N VAL A 243 -3.02 19.44 8.66
CA VAL A 243 -2.17 20.14 9.65
C VAL A 243 -0.73 20.32 9.12
N VAL A 244 -0.17 19.35 8.40
CA VAL A 244 1.20 19.46 7.85
C VAL A 244 1.24 20.45 6.70
N GLN A 245 0.26 20.43 5.81
CA GLN A 245 0.14 21.38 4.70
C GLN A 245 0.06 22.83 5.22
N GLU A 246 -0.76 23.08 6.24
CA GLU A 246 -0.88 24.40 6.87
C GLU A 246 0.40 24.83 7.60
N ILE A 247 1.09 23.89 8.27
CA ILE A 247 2.41 24.15 8.87
C ILE A 247 3.41 24.57 7.77
N TYR A 248 3.45 23.85 6.66
CA TYR A 248 4.41 24.09 5.58
C TYR A 248 4.16 25.43 4.89
N LYS A 249 2.88 25.76 4.60
CA LYS A 249 2.48 27.07 4.10
C LYS A 249 2.95 28.20 5.01
N TYR A 250 2.78 28.03 6.33
CA TYR A 250 3.26 29.02 7.29
C TYR A 250 4.79 29.14 7.31
N ILE A 251 5.51 28.01 7.27
CA ILE A 251 6.99 28.01 7.26
C ILE A 251 7.54 28.62 5.98
N GLU A 252 6.90 28.42 4.84
CA GLU A 252 7.33 29.02 3.55
C GLU A 252 7.42 30.55 3.66
N GLU A 253 6.42 31.15 4.29
CA GLU A 253 6.34 32.60 4.54
C GLU A 253 7.26 33.07 5.69
N LYS A 254 7.32 32.32 6.80
CA LYS A 254 7.95 32.77 8.06
C LYS A 254 9.30 32.12 8.38
N LYS A 255 9.77 31.21 7.53
CA LYS A 255 11.00 30.40 7.66
C LYS A 255 11.05 29.42 8.83
N TYR A 256 10.17 29.57 9.82
CA TYR A 256 10.06 28.68 10.97
C TYR A 256 8.63 28.65 11.50
N ILE A 257 8.34 27.71 12.40
CA ILE A 257 7.08 27.63 13.15
C ILE A 257 7.32 27.41 14.64
N THR A 258 6.51 28.01 15.50
CA THR A 258 6.61 27.81 16.94
C THR A 258 5.65 26.72 17.43
N SER A 259 5.92 26.14 18.61
CA SER A 259 4.98 25.22 19.27
C SER A 259 3.56 25.82 19.42
N SER A 260 3.45 27.11 19.75
CA SER A 260 2.15 27.79 19.88
C SER A 260 1.43 27.88 18.54
N ARG A 261 2.17 28.18 17.47
CA ARG A 261 1.57 28.28 16.15
C ARG A 261 1.08 26.92 15.61
N VAL A 262 1.81 25.84 15.87
CA VAL A 262 1.34 24.48 15.56
C VAL A 262 0.02 24.19 16.28
N GLU A 263 -0.12 24.62 17.54
CA GLU A 263 -1.34 24.46 18.32
C GLU A 263 -2.53 25.22 17.73
N GLU A 264 -2.32 26.45 17.25
CA GLU A 264 -3.32 27.25 16.55
C GLU A 264 -3.77 26.60 15.24
N ILE A 265 -2.83 26.11 14.43
CA ILE A 265 -3.14 25.41 13.17
C ILE A 265 -4.00 24.17 13.44
N ILE A 266 -3.64 23.38 14.46
CA ILE A 266 -4.43 22.22 14.89
C ILE A 266 -5.87 22.63 15.24
N LYS A 267 -6.05 23.72 16.02
CA LYS A 267 -7.38 24.22 16.38
C LYS A 267 -8.20 24.59 15.15
N GLN A 268 -7.56 25.27 14.19
CA GLN A 268 -8.18 25.71 12.94
C GLN A 268 -8.63 24.53 12.08
N VAL A 269 -7.75 23.54 11.85
CA VAL A 269 -8.04 22.38 10.98
C VAL A 269 -9.16 21.51 11.54
N PHE A 270 -9.26 21.39 12.86
CA PHE A 270 -10.26 20.53 13.51
C PHE A 270 -11.48 21.27 14.06
N SER A 271 -11.63 22.58 13.82
CA SER A 271 -12.75 23.41 14.31
C SER A 271 -13.06 23.18 15.80
N CYS A 272 -12.01 23.08 16.61
CA CYS A 272 -12.11 22.62 18.00
C CYS A 272 -12.37 23.77 18.97
N GLU A 273 -13.58 24.36 18.92
CA GLU A 273 -13.95 25.51 19.75
C GLU A 273 -14.01 25.18 21.27
N ASN A 274 -14.20 23.91 21.63
CA ASN A 274 -14.43 23.48 23.04
C ASN A 274 -13.41 22.47 23.59
N ILE A 275 -12.23 22.30 22.97
CA ILE A 275 -11.22 21.37 23.51
C ILE A 275 -10.38 22.05 24.61
N SER A 276 -10.17 21.35 25.72
CA SER A 276 -9.31 21.85 26.81
C SER A 276 -7.88 22.15 26.34
N ASN A 277 -7.25 23.18 26.92
CA ASN A 277 -5.86 23.53 26.65
C ASN A 277 -4.89 22.37 26.89
N LYS A 278 -5.18 21.48 27.86
CA LYS A 278 -4.38 20.29 28.14
C LYS A 278 -4.42 19.32 26.96
N THR A 279 -5.62 19.01 26.47
CA THR A 279 -5.81 18.10 25.33
C THR A 279 -5.15 18.62 24.05
N GLN A 280 -5.18 19.93 23.82
CA GLN A 280 -4.51 20.56 22.68
C GLN A 280 -2.99 20.45 22.78
N LYS A 281 -2.41 20.73 23.96
CA LYS A 281 -0.97 20.57 24.20
C LYS A 281 -0.52 19.12 24.05
N ASP A 282 -1.32 18.17 24.53
CA ASP A 282 -1.06 16.73 24.38
C ASP A 282 -1.06 16.34 22.90
N TYR A 283 -2.07 16.78 22.15
CA TYR A 283 -2.17 16.49 20.72
C TYR A 283 -1.03 17.12 19.91
N ARG A 284 -0.69 18.39 20.17
CA ARG A 284 0.47 19.06 19.59
C ARG A 284 1.75 18.27 19.86
N THR A 285 1.96 17.83 21.09
CA THR A 285 3.17 17.07 21.49
C THR A 285 3.26 15.75 20.72
N ARG A 286 2.14 15.03 20.59
CA ARG A 286 2.07 13.82 19.76
C ARG A 286 2.41 14.15 18.31
N PHE A 287 1.72 15.11 17.71
CA PHE A 287 1.89 15.47 16.30
C PHE A 287 3.33 15.89 15.97
N ILE A 288 3.95 16.74 16.79
CA ILE A 288 5.35 17.16 16.61
C ILE A 288 6.30 15.97 16.71
N SER A 289 6.04 15.00 17.60
CA SER A 289 6.88 13.81 17.69
C SER A 289 6.92 13.03 16.37
N TRP A 290 5.78 12.90 15.69
CA TRP A 290 5.68 12.24 14.38
C TRP A 290 6.41 13.02 13.28
N LEU A 291 6.25 14.34 13.23
CA LEU A 291 6.94 15.18 12.24
C LEU A 291 8.46 15.15 12.42
N LYS A 292 8.94 15.09 13.66
CA LYS A 292 10.38 14.93 13.94
C LYS A 292 10.91 13.57 13.52
N PHE A 293 10.17 12.50 13.82
CA PHE A 293 10.57 11.15 13.41
C PHE A 293 10.62 11.00 11.90
N ALA A 294 9.65 11.59 11.19
CA ALA A 294 9.53 11.54 9.73
C ALA A 294 10.40 12.60 9.00
N GLU A 295 11.29 13.27 9.73
CA GLU A 295 12.19 14.32 9.22
C GLU A 295 11.46 15.46 8.46
N LEU A 296 10.21 15.74 8.86
CA LEU A 296 9.42 16.84 8.31
C LEU A 296 9.60 18.14 9.09
N LEU A 297 10.05 18.04 10.35
CA LEU A 297 10.43 19.17 11.20
C LEU A 297 11.64 18.80 12.04
N GLU A 298 12.53 19.76 12.23
CA GLU A 298 13.59 19.67 13.23
C GLU A 298 13.54 20.83 14.21
N ASN A 299 13.99 20.58 15.43
CA ASN A 299 14.10 21.60 16.47
C ASN A 299 15.55 22.10 16.50
N ARG A 300 15.78 23.30 15.97
CA ARG A 300 17.10 23.97 16.00
C ARG A 300 17.25 24.87 17.23
N GLN A 301 16.15 25.40 17.74
CA GLN A 301 16.12 26.32 18.89
C GLN A 301 14.87 26.06 19.72
N LYS A 302 14.95 26.33 21.03
CA LYS A 302 13.88 26.03 22.00
C LYS A 302 12.52 26.58 21.52
N ASN A 303 11.61 25.65 21.18
CA ASN A 303 10.25 25.90 20.66
C ASN A 303 10.14 26.44 19.21
N PHE A 304 11.23 26.45 18.44
CA PHE A 304 11.24 26.83 17.03
C PHE A 304 11.56 25.60 16.17
N TYR A 305 10.68 25.32 15.23
CA TYR A 305 10.80 24.21 14.29
C TYR A 305 11.02 24.71 12.88
N PHE A 306 11.85 23.99 12.15
CA PHE A 306 12.29 24.32 10.80
C PHE A 306 12.07 23.10 9.91
N ILE A 307 11.90 23.32 8.61
CA ILE A 307 12.04 22.26 7.62
C ILE A 307 13.54 21.91 7.56
N PRO A 308 13.93 20.64 7.69
CA PRO A 308 15.33 20.25 7.62
C PRO A 308 16.00 20.69 6.32
N SER A 309 17.22 21.23 6.39
CA SER A 309 17.98 21.62 5.20
C SER A 309 18.67 20.41 4.58
N GLN A 310 18.66 20.32 3.25
CA GLN A 310 19.24 19.20 2.49
C GLN A 310 20.74 18.94 2.77
N GLU A 311 21.46 19.94 3.30
CA GLU A 311 22.87 19.77 3.69
C GLU A 311 23.07 18.75 4.84
N TYR A 312 22.07 18.52 5.69
CA TYR A 312 22.13 17.47 6.72
C TYR A 312 21.61 16.11 6.24
N SER A 313 20.91 16.04 5.09
CA SER A 313 20.47 14.76 4.50
C SER A 313 21.58 14.01 3.75
N ASN A 314 22.70 14.67 3.44
CA ASN A 314 23.84 14.07 2.74
C ASN A 314 24.68 13.11 3.58
N LYS A 315 24.43 12.98 4.89
CA LYS A 315 25.20 12.06 5.75
C LYS A 315 24.69 10.61 5.72
N TYR A 316 23.51 10.36 5.13
CA TYR A 316 22.90 9.03 5.12
C TYR A 316 22.07 8.81 3.85
N GLN A 317 22.73 8.70 2.69
CA GLN A 317 22.15 8.01 1.55
C GLN A 317 21.93 6.54 1.97
N SER A 318 20.69 6.15 2.25
CA SER A 318 20.36 4.73 2.48
C SER A 318 20.20 4.03 1.13
N HIS A 319 20.63 2.78 1.11
CA HIS A 319 20.61 1.86 -0.03
C HIS A 319 19.24 1.60 -0.67
N PHE A 320 18.14 2.19 -0.18
CA PHE A 320 16.81 2.01 -0.75
C PHE A 320 16.70 2.58 -2.17
N TYR A 321 17.51 3.60 -2.50
CA TYR A 321 17.55 4.21 -3.84
C TYR A 321 18.55 3.55 -4.81
N GLN A 322 19.34 2.57 -4.39
CA GLN A 322 20.18 1.80 -5.33
C GLN A 322 19.40 0.67 -6.04
N GLN A 323 18.12 0.44 -5.69
CA GLN A 323 17.22 -0.43 -6.45
C GLN A 323 16.15 0.34 -7.25
N LEU A 324 16.19 1.68 -7.20
CA LEU A 324 15.44 2.58 -8.05
C LEU A 324 16.45 3.57 -8.66
N GLU A 325 17.27 3.08 -9.59
CA GLU A 325 18.06 3.97 -10.44
C GLU A 325 17.10 4.84 -11.27
N LEU A 326 16.82 6.04 -10.77
CA LEU A 326 16.41 7.15 -11.59
C LEU A 326 17.66 7.58 -12.39
N PRO A 327 17.63 7.60 -13.73
CA PRO A 327 18.74 8.17 -14.48
C PRO A 327 18.83 9.67 -14.13
N LEU A 328 19.96 10.05 -13.53
CA LEU A 328 20.40 11.42 -13.40
C LEU A 328 20.64 11.97 -14.81
N LEU A 329 19.74 12.84 -15.29
CA LEU A 329 20.02 13.70 -16.42
C LEU A 329 20.98 14.80 -15.97
N VAL A 330 22.26 14.61 -16.28
CA VAL A 330 23.17 15.72 -16.50
C VAL A 330 22.72 16.43 -17.77
N VAL A 331 22.63 17.76 -17.68
CA VAL A 331 22.13 18.75 -18.66
C VAL A 331 22.40 18.42 -20.11
#